data_AF-A0A356R2E1-F1
#
_entry.id   AF-A0A356R2E1-F1
#
_cell.length_a   1.000
_cell.length_b   1.000
_cell.length_c   1.000
_cell.angle_alpha   90.00
_cell.angle_beta   90.00
_cell.angle_gamma   90.00
#
_symmetry.space_group_name_H-M   'P 1'
#
loop_
_entity.id
_entity.type
_entity.pdbx_description
1 polymer ?
#
loop_
_entity_poly.entity_id
_entity_poly.type
_entity_poly.pdbx_seq_one_letter_code
_entity_poly.pdbx_strand_id
1 'polypeptide(L)'
;MSAHIPTKALLLAIQSDPTSAIAIVRHLNPDMVCFFLHESHKEVVESQIPPALSRMPQRWDWIFTPSPESFSACQKALAQGLGPLLTIWKVTPGELVIDITSATVGMASAMVLTGFPFSTKVLLFPGHPFPSVDQAIEAITKVLSQSEASANPWDEEATRLRHEACYHFNHGSYDAAVKGFHTLEHRISGGLKPFYRALADVAQAYGLWDQLLYRTAWEKLKGGIKALELASVWGGPPGMDRLLHLLKGNLTFLERIVLDSKDIKPGVSLDLLAWAKRRGDRVRDLEAATHVLLRALEAFAQSRLFTQYHLKSWDVSLEQLPEDLRDTCRRQFLNEIDGKYRLPLQAQFQALAALGDPMGERFVTDWSKMKSLFDAADHALLGYGFEPIKPERFHQLYELVIKLSGVAPTDLPEFPTLNV
;
A
#
# COMPACT_ATOMS: atom_id res chain seq x y z
N MET A 1 19.99 -1.43 -27.69
CA MET A 1 21.28 -1.42 -26.96
C MET A 1 20.97 -1.11 -25.51
N SER A 2 20.93 -2.13 -24.64
CA SER A 2 20.71 -1.92 -23.21
C SER A 2 21.97 -1.27 -22.65
N ALA A 3 21.87 -0.06 -22.10
CA ALA A 3 22.99 0.54 -21.37
C ALA A 3 23.37 -0.43 -20.24
N HIS A 4 24.63 -0.89 -20.21
CA HIS A 4 25.12 -1.77 -19.17
C HIS A 4 25.02 -1.02 -17.83
N ILE A 5 23.99 -1.32 -17.03
CA ILE A 5 23.88 -0.79 -15.67
C ILE A 5 25.01 -1.45 -14.87
N PRO A 6 25.94 -0.69 -14.28
CA PRO A 6 27.02 -1.27 -13.49
C PRO A 6 26.43 -2.03 -12.29
N THR A 7 26.99 -3.20 -11.99
CA THR A 7 26.54 -4.02 -10.85
C THR A 7 26.85 -3.31 -9.54
N LYS A 8 25.85 -3.02 -8.73
CA LYS A 8 26.06 -2.32 -7.45
C LYS A 8 26.67 -3.24 -6.39
N ALA A 9 26.04 -4.39 -6.17
CA ALA A 9 26.52 -5.39 -5.22
C ALA A 9 26.52 -6.78 -5.88
N LEU A 10 27.54 -7.57 -5.59
CA LEU A 10 27.70 -8.93 -6.06
C LEU A 10 27.89 -9.88 -4.88
N LEU A 11 27.03 -10.88 -4.74
CA LEU A 11 27.23 -12.03 -3.85
C LEU A 11 27.81 -13.17 -4.67
N LEU A 12 29.01 -13.64 -4.33
CA LEU A 12 29.77 -14.58 -5.16
C LEU A 12 30.29 -15.76 -4.34
N ALA A 13 30.07 -16.98 -4.82
CA ALA A 13 30.59 -18.19 -4.20
C ALA A 13 32.06 -18.43 -4.56
N ILE A 14 32.89 -18.77 -3.56
CA ILE A 14 34.29 -19.15 -3.76
C ILE A 14 34.55 -20.55 -3.18
N GLN A 15 35.29 -21.35 -3.96
CA GLN A 15 35.89 -22.62 -3.55
C GLN A 15 37.42 -22.56 -3.72
N SER A 16 38.07 -23.68 -4.00
CA SER A 16 39.52 -23.76 -4.18
C SER A 16 40.03 -23.09 -5.45
N ASP A 17 39.22 -23.02 -6.51
CA ASP A 17 39.57 -22.35 -7.77
C ASP A 17 38.89 -20.97 -7.87
N PRO A 18 39.65 -19.85 -7.88
CA PRO A 18 39.09 -18.51 -8.00
C PRO A 18 38.92 -18.04 -9.46
N THR A 19 39.24 -18.86 -10.46
CA THR A 19 39.26 -18.46 -11.89
C THR A 19 37.97 -17.79 -12.34
N SER A 20 36.83 -18.42 -12.04
CA SER A 20 35.50 -17.90 -12.39
C SER A 20 35.19 -16.61 -11.64
N ALA A 21 35.58 -16.53 -10.37
CA ALA A 21 35.36 -15.35 -9.55
C ALA A 21 36.10 -14.13 -10.09
N ILE A 22 37.37 -14.31 -10.44
CA ILE A 22 38.20 -13.26 -11.06
C ILE A 22 37.56 -12.79 -12.36
N ALA A 23 37.15 -13.73 -13.22
CA ALA A 23 36.53 -13.42 -14.50
C ALA A 23 35.22 -12.61 -14.33
N ILE A 24 34.35 -13.03 -13.40
CA ILE A 24 33.06 -12.37 -13.13
C ILE A 24 33.28 -10.97 -12.55
N VAL A 25 34.18 -10.81 -11.58
CA VAL A 25 34.47 -9.51 -10.97
C VAL A 25 35.07 -8.54 -12.01
N ARG A 26 35.99 -9.02 -12.86
CA ARG A 26 36.54 -8.21 -13.97
C ARG A 26 35.47 -7.79 -14.98
N HIS A 27 34.57 -8.71 -15.32
CA HIS A 27 33.55 -8.47 -16.34
C HIS A 27 32.43 -7.55 -15.84
N LEU A 28 31.86 -7.83 -14.65
CA LEU A 28 30.76 -7.06 -14.09
C LEU A 28 31.20 -5.74 -13.45
N ASN A 29 32.48 -5.63 -13.07
CA ASN A 29 33.08 -4.49 -12.39
C ASN A 29 32.19 -3.92 -11.26
N PRO A 30 31.84 -4.74 -10.24
CA PRO A 30 30.91 -4.34 -9.21
C PRO A 30 31.49 -3.28 -8.25
N ASP A 31 30.62 -2.39 -7.74
CA ASP A 31 31.03 -1.45 -6.69
C ASP A 31 31.37 -2.18 -5.38
N MET A 32 30.64 -3.25 -5.06
CA MET A 32 30.75 -3.98 -3.79
C MET A 32 30.67 -5.49 -4.01
N VAL A 33 31.50 -6.27 -3.31
CA VAL A 33 31.56 -7.73 -3.45
C VAL A 33 31.51 -8.43 -2.09
N CYS A 34 30.53 -9.31 -1.90
CA CYS A 34 30.45 -10.24 -0.77
C CYS A 34 30.91 -11.62 -1.24
N PHE A 35 32.04 -12.09 -0.71
CA PHE A 35 32.51 -13.45 -0.96
C PHE A 35 31.83 -14.42 0.01
N PHE A 36 31.20 -15.47 -0.50
CA PHE A 36 30.60 -16.54 0.29
C PHE A 36 31.41 -17.83 0.14
N LEU A 37 32.02 -18.29 1.24
CA LEU A 37 33.02 -19.37 1.20
C LEU A 37 33.17 -20.08 2.53
N HIS A 38 33.81 -21.25 2.53
CA HIS A 38 34.35 -21.82 3.76
C HIS A 38 35.65 -21.11 4.17
N GLU A 39 35.90 -20.96 5.46
CA GLU A 39 37.05 -20.20 6.01
C GLU A 39 38.40 -20.67 5.46
N SER A 40 38.54 -21.97 5.16
CA SER A 40 39.74 -22.54 4.55
C SER A 40 40.12 -21.95 3.18
N HIS A 41 39.19 -21.30 2.47
CA HIS A 41 39.44 -20.70 1.15
C HIS A 41 39.74 -19.20 1.23
N LYS A 42 39.82 -18.63 2.44
CA LYS A 42 40.07 -17.19 2.62
C LYS A 42 41.41 -16.76 2.00
N GLU A 43 42.46 -17.54 2.24
CA GLU A 43 43.80 -17.24 1.71
C GLU A 43 43.84 -17.25 0.17
N VAL A 44 43.05 -18.12 -0.47
CA VAL A 44 42.91 -18.15 -1.94
C VAL A 44 42.37 -16.81 -2.45
N VAL A 45 41.34 -16.27 -1.81
CA VAL A 45 40.78 -14.98 -2.22
C VAL A 45 41.78 -13.86 -2.00
N GLU A 46 42.40 -13.78 -0.81
CA GLU A 46 43.34 -12.69 -0.47
C GLU A 46 44.59 -12.70 -1.36
N SER A 47 45.11 -13.88 -1.69
CA SER A 47 46.35 -14.02 -2.46
C SER A 47 46.16 -13.99 -3.97
N GLN A 48 45.00 -14.40 -4.50
CA GLN A 48 44.82 -14.56 -5.95
C GLN A 48 43.85 -13.56 -6.57
N ILE A 49 42.82 -13.11 -5.85
CA ILE A 49 41.81 -12.21 -6.44
C ILE A 49 42.34 -10.78 -6.56
N PRO A 50 42.74 -10.06 -5.48
CA PRO A 50 43.21 -8.69 -5.60
C PRO A 50 44.33 -8.46 -6.63
N PRO A 51 45.36 -9.33 -6.74
CA PRO A 51 46.41 -9.13 -7.75
C PRO A 51 45.93 -9.30 -9.19
N ALA A 52 44.86 -10.07 -9.41
CA ALA A 52 44.31 -10.33 -10.74
C ALA A 52 43.30 -9.24 -11.20
N LEU A 53 42.94 -8.29 -10.32
CA LEU A 53 41.99 -7.23 -10.62
C LEU A 53 42.69 -5.92 -10.97
N SER A 54 42.38 -5.35 -12.14
CA SER A 54 42.88 -4.02 -12.55
C SER A 54 42.24 -2.87 -11.76
N ARG A 55 41.06 -3.13 -11.17
CA ARG A 55 40.32 -2.20 -10.31
C ARG A 55 39.68 -3.00 -9.19
N MET A 56 39.96 -2.62 -7.94
CA MET A 56 39.29 -3.21 -6.79
C MET A 56 37.88 -2.66 -6.61
N PRO A 57 36.94 -3.47 -6.10
CA PRO A 57 35.67 -2.98 -5.59
C PRO A 57 35.90 -1.91 -4.52
N GLN A 58 34.95 -0.97 -4.39
CA GLN A 58 35.02 0.08 -3.37
C GLN A 58 34.90 -0.50 -1.96
N ARG A 59 34.15 -1.61 -1.82
CA ARG A 59 34.01 -2.37 -0.58
C ARG A 59 33.96 -3.86 -0.89
N TRP A 60 34.49 -4.67 0.00
CA TRP A 60 34.30 -6.10 -0.04
C TRP A 60 34.24 -6.67 1.37
N ASP A 61 33.52 -7.78 1.54
CA ASP A 61 33.40 -8.47 2.81
C ASP A 61 33.13 -9.97 2.56
N TRP A 62 33.04 -10.74 3.65
CA TRP A 62 33.00 -12.18 3.65
C TRP A 62 31.81 -12.67 4.46
N ILE A 63 31.15 -13.72 3.97
CA ILE A 63 30.27 -14.54 4.78
C ILE A 63 30.83 -15.95 4.76
N PHE A 64 31.12 -16.49 5.94
CA PHE A 64 31.68 -17.82 6.06
C PHE A 64 30.56 -18.86 6.24
N THR A 65 30.57 -19.90 5.41
CA THR A 65 29.79 -21.12 5.66
C THR A 65 30.65 -22.14 6.39
N PRO A 66 30.14 -22.78 7.47
CA PRO A 66 30.88 -23.84 8.15
C PRO A 66 30.83 -25.17 7.39
N SER A 67 29.95 -25.32 6.40
CA SER A 67 29.83 -26.53 5.60
C SER A 67 29.24 -26.20 4.22
N PRO A 68 30.06 -26.09 3.16
CA PRO A 68 29.61 -25.78 1.80
C PRO A 68 28.51 -26.71 1.29
N GLU A 69 28.55 -28.00 1.60
CA GLU A 69 27.56 -28.96 1.09
C GLU A 69 26.23 -28.90 1.86
N SER A 70 26.21 -28.34 3.07
CA SER A 70 25.01 -28.28 3.89
C SER A 70 24.19 -27.03 3.59
N PHE A 71 23.02 -27.21 2.95
CA PHE A 71 22.06 -26.14 2.71
C PHE A 71 21.68 -25.38 3.99
N SER A 72 21.37 -26.10 5.09
CA SER A 72 20.91 -25.46 6.34
C SER A 72 22.02 -24.62 6.99
N ALA A 73 23.26 -25.09 6.94
CA ALA A 73 24.41 -24.34 7.44
C ALA A 73 24.66 -23.08 6.60
N CYS A 74 24.64 -23.22 5.27
CA CYS A 74 24.81 -22.11 4.35
C CYS A 74 23.69 -21.06 4.51
N GLN A 75 22.45 -21.50 4.60
CA GLN A 75 21.27 -20.65 4.75
C GLN A 75 21.33 -19.87 6.06
N LYS A 76 21.72 -20.51 7.16
CA LYS A 76 21.87 -19.84 8.45
C LYS A 76 22.94 -18.75 8.42
N ALA A 77 24.10 -19.06 7.84
CA ALA A 77 25.20 -18.09 7.70
C ALA A 77 24.77 -16.87 6.87
N LEU A 78 24.15 -17.10 5.72
CA LEU A 78 23.66 -16.02 4.85
C LEU A 78 22.53 -15.22 5.48
N ALA A 79 21.56 -15.87 6.13
CA ALA A 79 20.44 -15.17 6.76
C ALA A 79 20.90 -14.24 7.88
N GLN A 80 21.98 -14.59 8.58
CA GLN A 80 22.58 -13.77 9.64
C GLN A 80 23.48 -12.67 9.09
N GLY A 81 24.24 -12.93 8.02
CA GLY A 81 25.25 -12.01 7.51
C GLY A 81 24.78 -11.06 6.41
N LEU A 82 23.97 -11.53 5.46
CA LEU A 82 23.73 -10.82 4.21
C LEU A 82 22.88 -9.56 4.39
N GLY A 83 21.76 -9.64 5.12
CA GLY A 83 20.87 -8.48 5.34
C GLY A 83 21.56 -7.30 6.02
N PRO A 84 22.24 -7.50 7.16
CA PRO A 84 23.02 -6.45 7.81
C PRO A 84 24.11 -5.86 6.91
N LEU A 85 24.82 -6.71 6.16
CA LEU A 85 25.88 -6.27 5.24
C LEU A 85 25.32 -5.35 4.15
N LEU A 86 24.24 -5.76 3.48
CA LEU A 86 23.58 -4.96 2.46
C LEU A 86 23.06 -3.62 3.02
N THR A 87 22.61 -3.61 4.27
CA THR A 87 22.17 -2.38 4.96
C THR A 87 23.35 -1.42 5.19
N ILE A 88 24.48 -1.91 5.68
CA ILE A 88 25.72 -1.11 5.88
C ILE A 88 26.22 -0.54 4.54
N TRP A 89 26.08 -1.34 3.49
CA TRP A 89 26.44 -0.98 2.12
C TRP A 89 25.42 -0.07 1.43
N LYS A 90 24.26 0.17 2.05
CA LYS A 90 23.14 0.94 1.48
C LYS A 90 22.68 0.38 0.13
N VAL A 91 22.70 -0.95 -0.01
CA VAL A 91 22.18 -1.65 -1.19
C VAL A 91 20.67 -1.73 -1.07
N THR A 92 19.96 -1.19 -2.06
CA THR A 92 18.51 -1.26 -2.13
C THR A 92 18.06 -2.56 -2.81
N PRO A 93 16.82 -3.04 -2.56
CA PRO A 93 16.32 -4.22 -3.24
C PRO A 93 16.37 -4.05 -4.77
N GLY A 94 16.90 -5.05 -5.46
CA GLY A 94 17.10 -5.06 -6.90
C GLY A 94 18.50 -4.64 -7.36
N GLU A 95 19.37 -4.22 -6.44
CA GLU A 95 20.77 -3.85 -6.75
C GLU A 95 21.79 -4.99 -6.50
N LEU A 96 21.33 -6.14 -5.99
CA LEU A 96 22.18 -7.32 -5.80
C LEU A 96 22.16 -8.22 -7.05
N VAL A 97 23.34 -8.71 -7.43
CA VAL A 97 23.52 -9.84 -8.35
C VAL A 97 24.06 -11.00 -7.55
N ILE A 98 23.51 -12.20 -7.77
CA ILE A 98 23.96 -13.43 -7.12
C ILE A 98 24.67 -14.27 -8.18
N ASP A 99 25.93 -14.63 -7.96
CA ASP A 99 26.64 -15.61 -8.78
C ASP A 99 26.74 -16.95 -8.05
N ILE A 100 26.23 -18.01 -8.66
CA ILE A 100 26.28 -19.38 -8.15
C ILE A 100 27.17 -20.30 -9.00
N THR A 101 28.00 -19.73 -9.88
CA THR A 101 28.81 -20.51 -10.84
C THR A 101 29.77 -21.48 -10.18
N SER A 102 30.45 -21.04 -9.11
CA SER A 102 31.41 -21.87 -8.36
C SER A 102 30.81 -22.46 -7.08
N ALA A 103 29.49 -22.38 -6.90
CA ALA A 103 28.82 -22.80 -5.67
C ALA A 103 28.59 -24.33 -5.67
N THR A 104 28.72 -24.97 -4.49
CA THR A 104 28.11 -26.29 -4.28
C THR A 104 26.58 -26.18 -4.40
N VAL A 105 25.89 -27.32 -4.49
CA VAL A 105 24.41 -27.35 -4.46
C VAL A 105 23.87 -26.72 -3.17
N GLY A 106 24.50 -27.00 -2.02
CA GLY A 106 24.12 -26.45 -0.73
C GLY A 106 24.27 -24.92 -0.66
N MET A 107 25.41 -24.40 -1.16
CA MET A 107 25.66 -22.96 -1.25
C MET A 107 24.70 -22.29 -2.23
N ALA A 108 24.57 -22.80 -3.46
CA ALA A 108 23.72 -22.22 -4.49
C ALA A 108 22.26 -22.08 -4.02
N SER A 109 21.72 -23.15 -3.42
CA SER A 109 20.35 -23.18 -2.90
C SER A 109 20.14 -22.13 -1.80
N ALA A 110 21.09 -21.99 -0.87
CA ALA A 110 21.03 -21.01 0.20
C ALA A 110 21.20 -19.57 -0.31
N MET A 111 22.14 -19.35 -1.23
CA MET A 111 22.40 -18.04 -1.84
C MET A 111 21.18 -17.52 -2.58
N VAL A 112 20.57 -18.36 -3.43
CA VAL A 112 19.34 -18.00 -4.14
C VAL A 112 18.23 -17.72 -3.15
N LEU A 113 17.91 -18.65 -2.24
CA LEU A 113 16.79 -18.48 -1.30
C LEU A 113 16.92 -17.23 -0.43
N THR A 114 18.10 -16.99 0.14
CA THR A 114 18.33 -15.86 1.06
C THR A 114 18.58 -14.55 0.34
N GLY A 115 19.25 -14.59 -0.82
CA GLY A 115 19.57 -13.41 -1.60
C GLY A 115 18.42 -12.93 -2.49
N PHE A 116 17.46 -13.80 -2.83
CA PHE A 116 16.35 -13.50 -3.73
C PHE A 116 15.64 -12.18 -3.41
N PRO A 117 15.26 -11.88 -2.14
CA PRO A 117 14.59 -10.62 -1.79
C PRO A 117 15.39 -9.35 -2.13
N PHE A 118 16.68 -9.46 -2.42
CA PHE A 118 17.55 -8.32 -2.69
C PHE A 118 18.01 -8.28 -4.15
N SER A 119 17.88 -9.38 -4.89
CA SER A 119 18.49 -9.51 -6.21
C SER A 119 17.57 -9.15 -7.36
N THR A 120 18.16 -8.76 -8.49
CA THR A 120 17.49 -8.69 -9.81
C THR A 120 17.99 -9.76 -10.76
N LYS A 121 19.11 -10.43 -10.44
CA LYS A 121 19.73 -11.43 -11.29
C LYS A 121 20.38 -12.54 -10.47
N VAL A 122 20.28 -13.75 -10.99
CA VAL A 122 21.05 -14.91 -10.57
C VAL A 122 21.84 -15.39 -11.78
N LEU A 123 23.16 -15.51 -11.62
CA LEU A 123 24.08 -15.89 -12.68
C LEU A 123 24.58 -17.32 -12.44
N LEU A 124 24.59 -18.10 -13.51
CA LEU A 124 25.16 -19.43 -13.57
C LEU A 124 25.79 -19.62 -14.96
N PHE A 125 27.12 -19.73 -15.01
CA PHE A 125 27.84 -19.95 -16.26
C PHE A 125 28.18 -21.43 -16.45
N PRO A 126 27.68 -22.10 -17.51
CA PRO A 126 27.98 -23.50 -17.77
C PRO A 126 29.44 -23.68 -18.21
N GLY A 127 30.01 -24.85 -17.95
CA GLY A 127 31.40 -25.18 -18.33
C GLY A 127 32.45 -24.94 -17.24
N HIS A 128 32.01 -24.67 -16.01
CA HIS A 128 32.88 -24.67 -14.83
C HIS A 128 33.41 -26.08 -14.50
N PRO A 129 34.67 -26.26 -14.06
CA PRO A 129 35.71 -25.23 -13.91
C PRO A 129 36.32 -24.80 -15.26
N PHE A 130 36.73 -23.54 -15.36
CA PHE A 130 37.33 -23.00 -16.58
C PHE A 130 38.86 -23.22 -16.61
N PRO A 131 39.47 -23.52 -17.77
CA PRO A 131 40.91 -23.73 -17.86
C PRO A 131 41.77 -22.47 -17.62
N SER A 132 41.20 -21.28 -17.84
CA SER A 132 41.88 -20.01 -17.62
C SER A 132 40.88 -18.86 -17.45
N VAL A 133 41.33 -17.75 -16.87
CA VAL A 133 40.52 -16.54 -16.66
C VAL A 133 40.04 -15.96 -17.99
N ASP A 134 40.87 -15.97 -19.04
CA ASP A 134 40.48 -15.40 -20.34
C ASP A 134 39.37 -16.21 -21.02
N GLN A 135 39.45 -17.54 -20.95
CA GLN A 135 38.37 -18.42 -21.44
C GLN A 135 37.09 -18.27 -20.61
N ALA A 136 37.22 -18.07 -19.29
CA ALA A 136 36.07 -17.77 -18.43
C ALA A 136 35.41 -16.44 -18.82
N ILE A 137 36.19 -15.38 -19.07
CA ILE A 137 35.68 -14.08 -19.53
C ILE A 137 34.97 -14.22 -20.87
N GLU A 138 35.51 -14.98 -21.82
CA GLU A 138 34.88 -15.23 -23.12
C GLU A 138 33.53 -15.96 -22.96
N ALA A 139 33.49 -17.02 -22.15
CA ALA A 139 32.28 -17.77 -21.86
C ALA A 139 31.22 -16.89 -21.17
N ILE A 140 31.60 -16.10 -20.17
CA ILE A 140 30.72 -15.15 -19.46
C ILE A 140 30.16 -14.11 -20.43
N THR A 141 31.01 -13.52 -21.26
CA THR A 141 30.61 -12.50 -22.25
C THR A 141 29.59 -13.08 -23.24
N LYS A 142 29.85 -14.30 -23.72
CA LYS A 142 28.94 -15.02 -24.61
C LYS A 142 27.59 -15.27 -23.95
N VAL A 143 27.56 -15.77 -22.72
CA VAL A 143 26.31 -16.08 -21.99
C VAL A 143 25.53 -14.80 -21.68
N LEU A 144 26.18 -13.74 -21.19
CA LEU A 144 25.51 -12.45 -20.91
C LEU A 144 24.99 -11.76 -22.17
N SER A 145 25.57 -12.03 -23.34
CA SER A 145 25.07 -11.55 -24.63
C SER A 145 23.81 -12.29 -25.10
N GLN A 146 23.51 -13.47 -24.56
CA GLN A 146 22.31 -14.25 -24.86
C GLN A 146 21.14 -13.79 -23.97
N SER A 147 20.03 -13.41 -24.61
CA SER A 147 18.87 -12.79 -23.92
C SER A 147 18.22 -13.66 -22.83
N GLU A 148 18.39 -14.99 -22.90
CA GLU A 148 17.73 -15.95 -21.99
C GLU A 148 18.51 -16.15 -20.67
N ALA A 149 19.82 -15.91 -20.64
CA ALA A 149 20.66 -16.17 -19.46
C ALA A 149 20.60 -15.06 -18.39
N SER A 150 19.84 -13.98 -18.65
CA SER A 150 19.68 -12.82 -17.77
C SER A 150 18.21 -12.57 -17.39
N ALA A 151 17.35 -13.59 -17.45
CA ALA A 151 15.96 -13.46 -17.01
C ALA A 151 15.94 -13.09 -15.52
N ASN A 152 15.31 -11.97 -15.21
CA ASN A 152 15.14 -11.54 -13.83
C ASN A 152 14.03 -12.39 -13.20
N PRO A 153 14.32 -13.19 -12.16
CA PRO A 153 13.35 -14.13 -11.65
C PRO A 153 12.18 -13.44 -10.92
N TRP A 154 12.30 -12.15 -10.59
CA TRP A 154 11.18 -11.34 -10.13
C TRP A 154 10.12 -11.10 -11.21
N ASP A 155 10.46 -11.21 -12.49
CA ASP A 155 9.50 -11.02 -13.58
C ASP A 155 8.45 -12.15 -13.59
N GLU A 156 8.86 -13.38 -13.25
CA GLU A 156 7.96 -14.52 -13.09
C GLU A 156 7.12 -14.42 -11.81
N GLU A 157 7.76 -14.04 -10.69
CA GLU A 157 7.07 -13.84 -9.41
C GLU A 157 6.16 -12.60 -9.38
N ALA A 158 6.33 -11.69 -10.34
CA ALA A 158 5.64 -10.40 -10.39
C ALA A 158 4.12 -10.55 -10.34
N THR A 159 3.58 -11.59 -10.99
CA THR A 159 2.14 -11.86 -11.00
C THR A 159 1.63 -12.24 -9.61
N ARG A 160 2.32 -13.16 -8.90
CA ARG A 160 1.91 -13.60 -7.56
C ARG A 160 1.95 -12.44 -6.56
N LEU A 161 3.03 -11.67 -6.57
CA LEU A 161 3.21 -10.53 -5.68
C LEU A 161 2.27 -9.37 -6.01
N ARG A 162 1.94 -9.17 -7.29
CA ARG A 162 0.93 -8.20 -7.71
C ARG A 162 -0.43 -8.58 -7.14
N HIS A 163 -0.81 -9.85 -7.22
CA HIS A 163 -2.05 -10.33 -6.61
C HIS A 163 -2.05 -10.15 -5.08
N GLU A 164 -0.92 -10.37 -4.41
CA GLU A 164 -0.77 -10.13 -2.97
C GLU A 164 -0.94 -8.63 -2.62
N ALA A 165 -0.31 -7.73 -3.37
CA ALA A 165 -0.48 -6.29 -3.20
C ALA A 165 -1.93 -5.84 -3.48
N CYS A 166 -2.57 -6.40 -4.53
CA CYS A 166 -3.97 -6.17 -4.84
C CYS A 166 -4.89 -6.68 -3.73
N TYR A 167 -4.59 -7.85 -3.14
CA TYR A 167 -5.31 -8.41 -2.01
C TYR A 167 -5.27 -7.44 -0.81
N HIS A 168 -4.08 -6.91 -0.47
CA HIS A 168 -3.96 -5.92 0.60
C HIS A 168 -4.77 -4.65 0.32
N PHE A 169 -4.75 -4.14 -0.91
CA PHE A 169 -5.56 -2.98 -1.31
C PHE A 169 -7.06 -3.27 -1.15
N ASN A 170 -7.52 -4.43 -1.64
CA ASN A 170 -8.92 -4.82 -1.62
C ASN A 170 -9.48 -5.01 -0.19
N HIS A 171 -8.59 -5.31 0.78
CA HIS A 171 -8.92 -5.45 2.20
C HIS A 171 -8.62 -4.19 3.04
N GLY A 172 -8.39 -3.04 2.41
CA GLY A 172 -8.17 -1.76 3.09
C GLY A 172 -6.79 -1.57 3.72
N SER A 173 -5.85 -2.50 3.50
CA SER A 173 -4.46 -2.39 3.94
C SER A 173 -3.61 -1.64 2.92
N TYR A 174 -3.94 -0.36 2.68
CA TYR A 174 -3.33 0.43 1.60
C TYR A 174 -1.81 0.59 1.75
N ASP A 175 -1.29 0.78 2.96
CA ASP A 175 0.16 0.89 3.19
C ASP A 175 0.91 -0.40 2.83
N ALA A 176 0.31 -1.56 3.06
CA ALA A 176 0.87 -2.84 2.66
C ALA A 176 0.86 -3.00 1.13
N ALA A 177 -0.23 -2.58 0.47
CA ALA A 177 -0.31 -2.56 -0.99
C ALA A 177 0.75 -1.63 -1.61
N VAL A 178 0.92 -0.42 -1.08
CA VAL A 178 1.97 0.53 -1.50
C VAL A 178 3.36 -0.10 -1.38
N LYS A 179 3.67 -0.72 -0.24
CA LYS A 179 4.95 -1.43 -0.04
C LYS A 179 5.13 -2.57 -1.04
N GLY A 180 4.08 -3.35 -1.31
CA GLY A 180 4.11 -4.45 -2.28
C GLY A 180 4.39 -3.96 -3.70
N PHE A 181 3.70 -2.91 -4.15
CA PHE A 181 3.91 -2.34 -5.48
C PHE A 181 5.29 -1.68 -5.63
N HIS A 182 5.78 -0.95 -4.63
CA HIS A 182 7.16 -0.45 -4.67
C HIS A 182 8.19 -1.59 -4.65
N THR A 183 7.93 -2.66 -3.91
CA THR A 183 8.82 -3.84 -3.93
C THR A 183 8.95 -4.40 -5.35
N LEU A 184 7.84 -4.47 -6.09
CA LEU A 184 7.86 -4.86 -7.50
C LEU A 184 8.59 -3.85 -8.37
N GLU A 185 8.28 -2.55 -8.26
CA GLU A 185 8.94 -1.48 -9.01
C GLU A 185 10.48 -1.57 -8.97
N HIS A 186 11.05 -1.86 -7.80
CA HIS A 186 12.50 -1.90 -7.63
C HIS A 186 13.12 -3.20 -8.18
N ARG A 187 12.37 -4.31 -8.16
CA ARG A 187 12.91 -5.65 -8.41
C ARG A 187 12.63 -6.22 -9.79
N ILE A 188 11.55 -5.83 -10.45
CA ILE A 188 11.23 -6.32 -11.80
C ILE A 188 12.10 -5.65 -12.88
N SER A 189 12.18 -6.24 -14.06
CA SER A 189 12.91 -5.70 -15.21
C SER A 189 12.00 -4.90 -16.14
N GLY A 190 12.61 -4.02 -16.94
CA GLY A 190 11.95 -3.44 -18.12
C GLY A 190 10.85 -2.41 -17.83
N GLY A 191 9.91 -2.32 -18.79
CA GLY A 191 8.95 -1.21 -18.93
C GLY A 191 7.77 -1.22 -17.95
N LEU A 192 7.64 -2.24 -17.10
CA LEU A 192 6.55 -2.33 -16.11
C LEU A 192 6.84 -1.59 -14.80
N LYS A 193 8.08 -1.08 -14.58
CA LYS A 193 8.39 -0.32 -13.37
C LYS A 193 7.49 0.91 -13.17
N PRO A 194 7.26 1.76 -14.21
CA PRO A 194 6.32 2.87 -14.11
C PRO A 194 4.88 2.43 -13.80
N PHE A 195 4.48 1.23 -14.27
CA PHE A 195 3.16 0.68 -13.98
C PHE A 195 3.00 0.37 -12.49
N TYR A 196 3.95 -0.34 -11.88
CA TYR A 196 3.91 -0.63 -10.44
C TYR A 196 4.04 0.63 -9.58
N ARG A 197 4.87 1.59 -10.00
CA ARG A 197 4.93 2.90 -9.34
C ARG A 197 3.57 3.60 -9.37
N ALA A 198 2.89 3.61 -10.51
CA ALA A 198 1.57 4.22 -10.65
C ALA A 198 0.51 3.51 -9.79
N LEU A 199 0.55 2.17 -9.69
CA LEU A 199 -0.30 1.42 -8.78
C LEU A 199 -0.02 1.75 -7.31
N ALA A 200 1.25 1.93 -6.93
CA ALA A 200 1.62 2.40 -5.59
C ALA A 200 1.04 3.80 -5.30
N ASP A 201 1.14 4.72 -6.25
CA ASP A 201 0.57 6.07 -6.12
C ASP A 201 -0.96 6.04 -5.99
N VAL A 202 -1.65 5.19 -6.75
CA VAL A 202 -3.10 4.96 -6.63
C VAL A 202 -3.44 4.37 -5.25
N ALA A 203 -2.73 3.34 -4.81
CA ALA A 203 -2.93 2.73 -3.50
C ALA A 203 -2.75 3.75 -2.36
N GLN A 204 -1.72 4.58 -2.45
CA GLN A 204 -1.47 5.65 -1.48
C GLN A 204 -2.60 6.69 -1.48
N ALA A 205 -3.11 7.07 -2.65
CA ALA A 205 -4.21 8.03 -2.73
C ALA A 205 -5.49 7.52 -2.04
N TYR A 206 -5.83 6.23 -2.21
CA TYR A 206 -6.94 5.62 -1.49
C TYR A 206 -6.67 5.48 0.01
N GLY A 207 -5.43 5.23 0.43
CA GLY A 207 -5.05 5.28 1.85
C GLY A 207 -5.26 6.66 2.48
N LEU A 208 -4.88 7.73 1.78
CA LEU A 208 -5.14 9.11 2.20
C LEU A 208 -6.64 9.42 2.24
N TRP A 209 -7.40 8.92 1.27
CA TRP A 209 -8.86 9.07 1.25
C TRP A 209 -9.52 8.31 2.41
N ASP A 210 -9.08 7.09 2.70
CA ASP A 210 -9.58 6.31 3.84
C ASP A 210 -9.32 7.00 5.20
N GLN A 211 -8.29 7.85 5.27
CA GLN A 211 -8.00 8.74 6.41
C GLN A 211 -8.75 10.07 6.36
N LEU A 212 -9.69 10.25 5.42
CA LEU A 212 -10.49 11.46 5.20
C LEU A 212 -9.66 12.70 4.81
N LEU A 213 -8.44 12.50 4.28
CA LEU A 213 -7.56 13.57 3.80
C LEU A 213 -7.88 13.90 2.32
N TYR A 214 -9.06 14.47 2.08
CA TYR A 214 -9.63 14.62 0.72
C TYR A 214 -8.72 15.36 -0.28
N ARG A 215 -8.10 16.48 0.11
CA ARG A 215 -7.29 17.30 -0.81
C ARG A 215 -6.02 16.57 -1.25
N THR A 216 -5.28 15.99 -0.31
CA THR A 216 -4.05 15.25 -0.61
C THR A 216 -4.37 13.96 -1.37
N ALA A 217 -5.47 13.28 -1.04
CA ALA A 217 -5.96 12.13 -1.79
C ALA A 217 -6.29 12.48 -3.24
N TRP A 218 -7.01 13.59 -3.48
CA TRP A 218 -7.36 14.06 -4.83
C TRP A 218 -6.13 14.36 -5.68
N GLU A 219 -5.18 15.12 -5.15
CA GLU A 219 -3.93 15.47 -5.85
C GLU A 219 -3.11 14.22 -6.18
N LYS A 220 -2.97 13.31 -5.22
CA LYS A 220 -2.25 12.04 -5.39
C LYS A 220 -2.94 11.14 -6.42
N LEU A 221 -4.26 10.98 -6.35
CA LEU A 221 -5.03 10.16 -7.28
C LEU A 221 -4.95 10.71 -8.70
N LYS A 222 -5.02 12.04 -8.86
CA LYS A 222 -4.89 12.72 -10.16
C LYS A 222 -3.54 12.42 -10.82
N GLY A 223 -2.45 12.44 -10.05
CA GLY A 223 -1.12 12.07 -10.53
C GLY A 223 -1.03 10.58 -10.88
N GLY A 224 -1.52 9.72 -9.97
CA GLY A 224 -1.51 8.27 -10.13
C GLY A 224 -2.26 7.79 -11.38
N ILE A 225 -3.46 8.34 -11.65
CA ILE A 225 -4.24 7.99 -12.86
C ILE A 225 -3.46 8.34 -14.12
N LYS A 226 -2.89 9.54 -14.22
CA LYS A 226 -2.11 9.95 -15.40
C LYS A 226 -0.90 9.04 -15.63
N ALA A 227 -0.18 8.72 -14.56
CA ALA A 227 0.96 7.81 -14.63
C ALA A 227 0.54 6.40 -15.06
N LEU A 228 -0.61 5.93 -14.56
CA LEU A 228 -1.15 4.61 -14.87
C LEU A 228 -1.60 4.51 -16.33
N GLU A 229 -2.28 5.53 -16.85
CA GLU A 229 -2.67 5.62 -18.27
C GLU A 229 -1.45 5.58 -19.20
N LEU A 230 -0.40 6.35 -18.87
CA LEU A 230 0.83 6.35 -19.65
C LEU A 230 1.53 5.00 -19.58
N ALA A 231 1.58 4.38 -18.40
CA ALA A 231 2.22 3.09 -18.21
C ALA A 231 1.47 1.95 -18.92
N SER A 232 0.13 1.98 -18.96
CA SER A 232 -0.67 0.94 -19.61
C SER A 232 -0.46 0.86 -21.13
N VAL A 233 0.05 1.92 -21.77
CA VAL A 233 0.41 1.91 -23.21
C VAL A 233 1.57 0.96 -23.52
N TRP A 234 2.47 0.72 -22.56
CA TRP A 234 3.69 -0.05 -22.74
C TRP A 234 3.56 -1.52 -22.30
N GLY A 235 2.32 -1.98 -22.09
CA GLY A 235 2.00 -3.29 -21.54
C GLY A 235 1.37 -3.16 -20.17
N GLY A 236 0.17 -3.70 -20.03
CA GLY A 236 -0.55 -3.79 -18.77
C GLY A 236 -1.43 -5.05 -18.78
N PRO A 237 -1.77 -5.59 -17.60
CA PRO A 237 -2.68 -6.72 -17.51
C PRO A 237 -4.07 -6.38 -18.06
N PRO A 238 -4.88 -7.37 -18.48
CA PRO A 238 -6.23 -7.13 -18.97
C PRO A 238 -7.11 -6.45 -17.90
N GLY A 239 -8.10 -5.66 -18.33
CA GLY A 239 -9.06 -5.02 -17.42
C GLY A 239 -8.70 -3.60 -16.96
N MET A 240 -7.60 -3.03 -17.46
CA MET A 240 -7.16 -1.67 -17.12
C MET A 240 -8.19 -0.59 -17.45
N ASP A 241 -8.89 -0.68 -18.58
CA ASP A 241 -9.88 0.33 -18.98
C ASP A 241 -11.01 0.48 -17.98
N ARG A 242 -11.51 -0.65 -17.46
CA ARG A 242 -12.55 -0.66 -16.43
C ARG A 242 -12.05 -0.04 -15.14
N LEU A 243 -10.82 -0.37 -14.73
CA LEU A 243 -10.20 0.23 -13.54
C LEU A 243 -10.06 1.75 -13.73
N LEU A 244 -9.49 2.20 -14.83
CA LEU A 244 -9.30 3.62 -15.13
C LEU A 244 -10.63 4.40 -15.13
N HIS A 245 -11.71 3.81 -15.67
CA HIS A 245 -13.03 4.41 -15.60
C HIS A 245 -13.52 4.61 -14.15
N LEU A 246 -13.38 3.58 -13.30
CA LEU A 246 -13.73 3.68 -11.87
C LEU A 246 -12.87 4.72 -11.14
N LEU A 247 -11.56 4.74 -11.41
CA LEU A 247 -10.65 5.72 -10.83
C LEU A 247 -11.02 7.16 -11.21
N LYS A 248 -11.42 7.39 -12.45
CA LYS A 248 -11.89 8.72 -12.92
C LYS A 248 -13.18 9.15 -12.23
N GLY A 249 -14.15 8.26 -12.08
CA GLY A 249 -15.38 8.55 -11.33
C GLY A 249 -15.10 8.98 -9.89
N ASN A 250 -14.19 8.25 -9.23
CA ASN A 250 -13.72 8.58 -7.89
C ASN A 250 -12.94 9.88 -7.81
N LEU A 251 -12.10 10.19 -8.82
CA LEU A 251 -11.41 11.47 -8.91
C LEU A 251 -12.41 12.63 -9.02
N THR A 252 -13.46 12.51 -9.83
CA THR A 252 -14.52 13.52 -9.95
C THR A 252 -15.33 13.66 -8.66
N PHE A 253 -15.55 12.57 -7.92
CA PHE A 253 -16.17 12.65 -6.59
C PHE A 253 -15.31 13.46 -5.61
N LEU A 254 -14.02 13.15 -5.51
CA LEU A 254 -13.08 13.89 -4.66
C LEU A 254 -12.95 15.37 -5.08
N GLU A 255 -12.91 15.64 -6.39
CA GLU A 255 -12.84 16.99 -6.93
C GLU A 255 -14.02 17.84 -6.45
N ARG A 256 -15.25 17.29 -6.49
CA ARG A 256 -16.45 17.97 -5.97
C ARG A 256 -16.30 18.35 -4.50
N ILE A 257 -15.76 17.47 -3.66
CA ILE A 257 -15.54 17.77 -2.23
C ILE A 257 -14.45 18.84 -2.07
N VAL A 258 -13.34 18.72 -2.78
CA VAL A 258 -12.17 19.57 -2.60
C VAL A 258 -12.42 20.99 -3.10
N LEU A 259 -13.16 21.14 -4.20
CA LEU A 259 -13.47 22.43 -4.81
C LEU A 259 -14.73 23.09 -4.23
N ASP A 260 -15.56 22.38 -3.47
CA ASP A 260 -16.67 23.01 -2.75
C ASP A 260 -16.14 24.01 -1.71
N SER A 261 -16.50 25.27 -1.87
CA SER A 261 -16.10 26.37 -0.98
C SER A 261 -17.01 26.52 0.24
N LYS A 262 -18.09 25.73 0.33
CA LYS A 262 -19.01 25.76 1.46
C LYS A 262 -18.38 25.16 2.72
N ASP A 263 -18.78 25.68 3.88
CA ASP A 263 -18.39 25.17 5.19
C ASP A 263 -18.89 23.73 5.40
N ILE A 264 -20.13 23.44 4.98
CA ILE A 264 -20.76 22.12 5.07
C ILE A 264 -20.88 21.56 3.66
N LYS A 265 -20.17 20.46 3.42
CA LYS A 265 -20.03 19.83 2.11
C LYS A 265 -20.87 18.57 2.05
N PRO A 266 -21.95 18.52 1.24
CA PRO A 266 -22.80 17.34 1.12
C PRO A 266 -22.04 16.08 0.67
N GLY A 267 -20.96 16.25 -0.11
CA GLY A 267 -20.12 15.12 -0.52
C GLY A 267 -19.46 14.39 0.66
N VAL A 268 -19.21 15.08 1.78
CA VAL A 268 -18.63 14.46 2.97
C VAL A 268 -19.61 13.51 3.65
N SER A 269 -20.91 13.84 3.71
CA SER A 269 -21.90 12.91 4.28
C SER A 269 -22.04 11.64 3.44
N LEU A 270 -21.97 11.77 2.11
CA LEU A 270 -21.94 10.63 1.18
C LEU A 270 -20.70 9.74 1.41
N ASP A 271 -19.51 10.35 1.52
CA ASP A 271 -18.30 9.55 1.73
C ASP A 271 -18.27 8.90 3.13
N LEU A 272 -18.72 9.57 4.18
CA LEU A 272 -18.79 8.96 5.53
C LEU A 272 -19.70 7.73 5.54
N LEU A 273 -20.84 7.79 4.84
CA LEU A 273 -21.74 6.64 4.71
C LEU A 273 -21.06 5.49 3.94
N ALA A 274 -20.42 5.81 2.81
CA ALA A 274 -19.70 4.84 2.01
C ALA A 274 -18.49 4.26 2.76
N TRP A 275 -17.80 5.07 3.55
CA TRP A 275 -16.69 4.68 4.41
C TRP A 275 -17.14 3.68 5.47
N ALA A 276 -18.25 3.98 6.16
CA ALA A 276 -18.82 3.07 7.15
C ALA A 276 -19.14 1.71 6.53
N LYS A 277 -19.77 1.70 5.35
CA LYS A 277 -20.03 0.47 4.59
C LYS A 277 -18.74 -0.30 4.29
N ARG A 278 -17.74 0.37 3.71
CA ARG A 278 -16.47 -0.27 3.33
C ARG A 278 -15.75 -0.84 4.55
N ARG A 279 -15.74 -0.11 5.67
CA ARG A 279 -15.09 -0.53 6.92
C ARG A 279 -15.81 -1.74 7.54
N GLY A 280 -17.13 -1.74 7.56
CA GLY A 280 -17.93 -2.86 8.07
C GLY A 280 -17.83 -4.10 7.18
N ASP A 281 -17.97 -3.95 5.86
CA ASP A 281 -18.06 -5.07 4.92
C ASP A 281 -16.67 -5.68 4.60
N ARG A 282 -15.65 -4.84 4.35
CA ARG A 282 -14.33 -5.28 3.86
C ARG A 282 -13.32 -5.49 4.98
N VAL A 283 -13.19 -4.50 5.89
CA VAL A 283 -12.20 -4.52 6.98
C VAL A 283 -12.71 -5.29 8.19
N ARG A 284 -14.04 -5.45 8.32
CA ARG A 284 -14.73 -6.10 9.45
C ARG A 284 -14.49 -5.41 10.79
N ASP A 285 -14.20 -4.12 10.76
CA ASP A 285 -14.12 -3.25 11.94
C ASP A 285 -15.47 -2.57 12.15
N LEU A 286 -16.40 -3.32 12.76
CA LEU A 286 -17.77 -2.87 12.96
C LEU A 286 -17.89 -1.75 14.00
N GLU A 287 -16.97 -1.69 14.95
CA GLU A 287 -16.94 -0.66 15.99
C GLU A 287 -16.72 0.72 15.35
N ALA A 288 -15.59 0.89 14.63
CA ALA A 288 -15.31 2.15 13.96
C ALA A 288 -16.35 2.47 12.87
N ALA A 289 -16.81 1.44 12.14
CA ALA A 289 -17.86 1.60 11.13
C ALA A 289 -19.17 2.15 11.72
N THR A 290 -19.58 1.68 12.90
CA THR A 290 -20.82 2.14 13.57
C THR A 290 -20.71 3.59 14.02
N HIS A 291 -19.57 3.99 14.59
CA HIS A 291 -19.32 5.38 14.97
C HIS A 291 -19.34 6.33 13.77
N VAL A 292 -18.66 5.96 12.68
CA VAL A 292 -18.67 6.75 11.45
C VAL A 292 -20.05 6.78 10.80
N LEU A 293 -20.84 5.71 10.92
CA LEU A 293 -22.21 5.67 10.43
C LEU A 293 -23.13 6.67 11.17
N LEU A 294 -23.01 6.77 12.50
CA LEU A 294 -23.72 7.79 13.27
C LEU A 294 -23.24 9.20 12.91
N ARG A 295 -21.93 9.39 12.71
CA ARG A 295 -21.39 10.66 12.22
C ARG A 295 -21.89 11.01 10.81
N ALA A 296 -22.04 10.02 9.92
CA ALA A 296 -22.62 10.20 8.59
C ALA A 296 -24.07 10.66 8.68
N LEU A 297 -24.87 10.01 9.54
CA LEU A 297 -26.26 10.40 9.80
C LEU A 297 -26.34 11.85 10.30
N GLU A 298 -25.48 12.24 11.23
CA GLU A 298 -25.38 13.63 11.68
C GLU A 298 -24.98 14.56 10.53
N ALA A 299 -24.00 14.18 9.70
CA ALA A 299 -23.56 14.98 8.57
C ALA A 299 -24.70 15.23 7.56
N PHE A 300 -25.60 14.26 7.36
CA PHE A 300 -26.80 14.47 6.55
C PHE A 300 -27.74 15.51 7.16
N ALA A 301 -28.00 15.45 8.46
CA ALA A 301 -28.82 16.46 9.15
C ALA A 301 -28.18 17.86 9.05
N GLN A 302 -26.87 17.96 9.32
CA GLN A 302 -26.08 19.19 9.19
C GLN A 302 -26.16 19.75 7.76
N SER A 303 -25.99 18.88 6.76
CA SER A 303 -26.10 19.27 5.35
C SER A 303 -27.49 19.78 5.00
N ARG A 304 -28.57 19.13 5.47
CA ARG A 304 -29.95 19.57 5.22
C ARG A 304 -30.25 20.91 5.89
N LEU A 305 -29.95 21.03 7.18
CA LEU A 305 -30.09 22.26 7.95
C LEU A 305 -29.39 23.43 7.27
N PHE A 306 -28.16 23.23 6.79
CA PHE A 306 -27.39 24.28 6.16
C PHE A 306 -27.86 24.63 4.74
N THR A 307 -28.15 23.62 3.92
CA THR A 307 -28.48 23.85 2.50
C THR A 307 -29.89 24.38 2.27
N GLN A 308 -30.86 23.95 3.08
CA GLN A 308 -32.27 24.36 2.93
C GLN A 308 -32.66 25.48 3.88
N TYR A 309 -32.13 25.49 5.10
CA TYR A 309 -32.56 26.41 6.16
C TYR A 309 -31.46 27.39 6.60
N HIS A 310 -30.25 27.31 6.01
CA HIS A 310 -29.10 28.15 6.34
C HIS A 310 -28.70 28.12 7.83
N LEU A 311 -28.96 26.99 8.48
CA LEU A 311 -28.64 26.74 9.89
C LEU A 311 -27.33 25.97 10.02
N LYS A 312 -26.41 26.49 10.85
CA LYS A 312 -25.19 25.78 11.26
C LYS A 312 -25.43 25.14 12.62
N SER A 313 -25.45 23.81 12.69
CA SER A 313 -25.82 23.11 13.94
C SER A 313 -24.91 23.40 15.13
N TRP A 314 -23.70 23.91 14.91
CA TRP A 314 -22.73 24.27 15.97
C TRP A 314 -22.62 25.78 16.25
N ASP A 315 -23.45 26.59 15.58
CA ASP A 315 -23.46 28.05 15.73
C ASP A 315 -24.86 28.58 15.42
N VAL A 316 -25.84 28.11 16.20
CA VAL A 316 -27.25 28.42 15.97
C VAL A 316 -27.66 29.71 16.67
N SER A 317 -28.36 30.60 15.95
CA SER A 317 -29.11 31.70 16.55
C SER A 317 -30.49 31.21 17.00
N LEU A 318 -30.87 31.51 18.24
CA LEU A 318 -32.13 31.05 18.84
C LEU A 318 -33.35 31.54 18.05
N GLU A 319 -33.24 32.71 17.42
CA GLU A 319 -34.30 33.33 16.63
C GLU A 319 -34.62 32.51 15.37
N GLN A 320 -33.61 31.81 14.81
CA GLN A 320 -33.76 30.96 13.63
C GLN A 320 -34.38 29.59 13.95
N LEU A 321 -34.45 29.21 15.24
CA LEU A 321 -35.08 27.97 15.68
C LEU A 321 -36.61 28.13 15.81
N PRO A 322 -37.38 27.06 15.55
CA PRO A 322 -38.79 26.97 15.91
C PRO A 322 -39.00 27.22 17.41
N GLU A 323 -40.11 27.88 17.77
CA GLU A 323 -40.40 28.33 19.15
C GLU A 323 -40.26 27.21 20.18
N ASP A 324 -40.78 26.03 19.86
CA ASP A 324 -40.78 24.84 20.73
C ASP A 324 -39.37 24.37 21.11
N LEU A 325 -38.35 24.69 20.31
CA LEU A 325 -36.97 24.27 20.53
C LEU A 325 -36.10 25.37 21.16
N ARG A 326 -36.55 26.63 21.18
CA ARG A 326 -35.77 27.77 21.68
C ARG A 326 -35.44 27.62 23.16
N ASP A 327 -36.43 27.25 23.97
CA ASP A 327 -36.25 27.15 25.41
C ASP A 327 -35.34 25.97 25.80
N THR A 328 -35.51 24.83 25.14
CA THR A 328 -34.63 23.66 25.34
C THR A 328 -33.19 24.01 24.93
N CYS A 329 -33.01 24.62 23.76
CA CYS A 329 -31.70 25.03 23.27
C CYS A 329 -31.02 26.03 24.22
N ARG A 330 -31.77 27.04 24.70
CA ARG A 330 -31.27 28.04 25.65
C ARG A 330 -30.75 27.41 26.94
N ARG A 331 -31.43 26.37 27.44
CA ARG A 331 -31.11 25.73 28.72
C ARG A 331 -30.03 24.65 28.63
N GLN A 332 -29.93 23.94 27.50
CA GLN A 332 -29.16 22.68 27.43
C GLN A 332 -28.02 22.67 26.43
N PHE A 333 -28.03 23.56 25.43
CA PHE A 333 -27.12 23.46 24.28
C PHE A 333 -26.14 24.62 24.15
N LEU A 334 -26.05 25.48 25.17
CA LEU A 334 -25.03 26.52 25.24
C LEU A 334 -23.66 25.89 25.52
N ASN A 335 -22.70 26.14 24.66
CA ASN A 335 -21.31 25.85 24.96
C ASN A 335 -20.72 27.00 25.78
N GLU A 336 -20.32 26.71 27.02
CA GLU A 336 -19.82 27.74 27.95
C GLU A 336 -18.46 28.31 27.54
N ILE A 337 -17.71 27.65 26.65
CA ILE A 337 -16.35 28.06 26.25
C ILE A 337 -16.41 29.20 25.23
N ASP A 338 -17.24 29.06 24.20
CA ASP A 338 -17.35 30.03 23.09
C ASP A 338 -18.69 30.78 23.06
N GLY A 339 -19.61 30.45 23.95
CA GLY A 339 -20.93 31.06 24.04
C GLY A 339 -21.88 30.68 22.91
N LYS A 340 -21.55 29.66 22.10
CA LYS A 340 -22.35 29.26 20.94
C LYS A 340 -23.32 28.13 21.28
N TYR A 341 -24.50 28.16 20.64
CA TYR A 341 -25.47 27.07 20.74
C TYR A 341 -25.14 25.94 19.77
N ARG A 342 -25.02 24.71 20.29
CA ARG A 342 -24.68 23.51 19.52
C ARG A 342 -25.75 22.43 19.65
N LEU A 343 -26.48 22.18 18.57
CA LEU A 343 -27.51 21.15 18.53
C LEU A 343 -26.86 19.75 18.46
N PRO A 344 -27.09 18.86 19.43
CA PRO A 344 -26.72 17.45 19.29
C PRO A 344 -27.56 16.77 18.20
N LEU A 345 -27.14 15.57 17.78
CA LEU A 345 -27.77 14.79 16.70
C LEU A 345 -29.30 14.74 16.76
N GLN A 346 -29.88 14.36 17.91
CA GLN A 346 -31.35 14.28 18.05
C GLN A 346 -32.02 15.65 17.91
N ALA A 347 -31.42 16.70 18.48
CA ALA A 347 -31.95 18.06 18.39
C ALA A 347 -31.87 18.62 16.96
N GLN A 348 -30.87 18.21 16.17
CA GLN A 348 -30.80 18.56 14.75
C GLN A 348 -31.98 17.98 13.95
N PHE A 349 -32.34 16.72 14.19
CA PHE A 349 -33.51 16.10 13.55
C PHE A 349 -34.84 16.64 14.06
N GLN A 350 -34.94 16.99 15.35
CA GLN A 350 -36.12 17.68 15.89
C GLN A 350 -36.29 19.06 15.24
N ALA A 351 -35.21 19.81 15.04
CA ALA A 351 -35.24 21.08 14.32
C ALA A 351 -35.70 20.90 12.88
N LEU A 352 -35.16 19.90 12.16
CA LEU A 352 -35.63 19.56 10.82
C LEU A 352 -37.12 19.22 10.79
N ALA A 353 -37.62 18.41 11.72
CA ALA A 353 -39.04 18.05 11.81
C ALA A 353 -39.93 19.28 12.06
N ALA A 354 -39.54 20.13 13.00
CA ALA A 354 -40.28 21.35 13.33
C ALA A 354 -40.24 22.40 12.19
N LEU A 355 -39.27 22.31 11.28
CA LEU A 355 -39.18 23.10 10.05
C LEU A 355 -39.90 22.43 8.85
N GLY A 356 -40.59 21.31 9.07
CA GLY A 356 -41.31 20.57 8.03
C GLY A 356 -40.42 19.82 7.04
N ASP A 357 -39.17 19.53 7.40
CA ASP A 357 -38.26 18.74 6.55
C ASP A 357 -38.66 17.25 6.61
N PRO A 358 -38.89 16.59 5.47
CA PRO A 358 -39.28 15.17 5.43
C PRO A 358 -38.27 14.22 6.11
N MET A 359 -36.98 14.55 6.10
CA MET A 359 -35.94 13.75 6.78
C MET A 359 -36.12 13.83 8.30
N GLY A 360 -36.39 15.03 8.84
CA GLY A 360 -36.68 15.24 10.25
C GLY A 360 -37.97 14.54 10.69
N GLU A 361 -39.04 14.72 9.93
CA GLU A 361 -40.34 14.10 10.21
C GLU A 361 -40.25 12.57 10.25
N ARG A 362 -39.54 11.96 9.29
CA ARG A 362 -39.29 10.52 9.27
C ARG A 362 -38.46 10.08 10.47
N PHE A 363 -37.40 10.82 10.82
CA PHE A 363 -36.58 10.50 11.98
C PHE A 363 -37.40 10.50 13.27
N VAL A 364 -38.23 11.51 13.51
CA VAL A 364 -39.09 11.59 14.69
C VAL A 364 -40.12 10.45 14.70
N THR A 365 -40.73 10.16 13.55
CA THR A 365 -41.74 9.10 13.41
C THR A 365 -41.16 7.71 13.70
N ASP A 366 -39.96 7.42 13.18
CA ASP A 366 -39.33 6.10 13.33
C ASP A 366 -38.45 5.99 14.59
N TRP A 367 -38.34 7.03 15.42
CA TRP A 367 -37.48 7.07 16.60
C TRP A 367 -37.62 5.86 17.53
N SER A 368 -38.85 5.41 17.75
CA SER A 368 -39.12 4.22 18.58
C SER A 368 -38.43 2.95 18.07
N LYS A 369 -38.30 2.79 16.75
CA LYS A 369 -37.58 1.68 16.11
C LYS A 369 -36.06 1.87 16.17
N MET A 370 -35.61 3.13 16.06
CA MET A 370 -34.19 3.50 16.05
C MET A 370 -33.54 3.44 17.41
N LYS A 371 -34.30 3.73 18.46
CA LYS A 371 -33.78 3.85 19.81
C LYS A 371 -32.92 2.66 20.20
N SER A 372 -33.39 1.44 19.93
CA SER A 372 -32.63 0.21 20.22
C SER A 372 -31.29 0.07 19.47
N LEU A 373 -31.15 0.68 18.29
CA LEU A 373 -29.91 0.68 17.50
C LEU A 373 -28.92 1.71 18.03
N PHE A 374 -29.41 2.89 18.44
CA PHE A 374 -28.61 3.91 19.11
C PHE A 374 -28.14 3.42 20.47
N ASP A 375 -29.04 2.84 21.27
CA ASP A 375 -28.70 2.23 22.55
C ASP A 375 -27.62 1.15 22.35
N ALA A 376 -27.73 0.31 21.30
CA ALA A 376 -26.71 -0.70 21.01
C ALA A 376 -25.34 -0.09 20.64
N ALA A 377 -25.31 1.05 19.94
CA ALA A 377 -24.06 1.76 19.64
C ALA A 377 -23.47 2.44 20.88
N ASP A 378 -24.32 3.00 21.75
CA ASP A 378 -23.90 3.61 23.02
C ASP A 378 -23.35 2.57 23.99
N HIS A 379 -23.89 1.35 24.01
CA HIS A 379 -23.37 0.26 24.84
C HIS A 379 -22.18 -0.49 24.20
N ALA A 380 -21.77 -0.09 22.99
CA ALA A 380 -20.65 -0.70 22.29
C ALA A 380 -19.30 -0.31 22.91
N LEU A 381 -18.22 -1.03 22.55
CA LEU A 381 -16.87 -0.82 23.08
C LEU A 381 -16.30 0.58 22.77
N LEU A 382 -16.53 1.10 21.56
CA LEU A 382 -16.13 2.49 21.24
C LEU A 382 -17.15 3.53 21.68
N GLY A 383 -18.30 3.11 22.21
CA GLY A 383 -19.29 3.97 22.84
C GLY A 383 -18.97 4.20 24.33
N TYR A 384 -19.97 4.01 25.17
CA TYR A 384 -19.91 4.13 26.63
C TYR A 384 -19.99 2.77 27.34
N GLY A 385 -20.09 1.66 26.59
CA GLY A 385 -20.26 0.32 27.16
C GLY A 385 -19.07 -0.60 26.93
N PHE A 386 -19.33 -1.90 27.08
CA PHE A 386 -18.29 -2.95 27.11
C PHE A 386 -18.63 -4.16 26.21
N GLU A 387 -19.70 -4.08 25.42
CA GLU A 387 -20.10 -5.16 24.53
C GLU A 387 -19.69 -4.85 23.07
N PRO A 388 -19.18 -5.82 22.30
CA PRO A 388 -18.89 -5.58 20.90
C PRO A 388 -20.18 -5.43 20.08
N ILE A 389 -20.19 -4.51 19.13
CA ILE A 389 -21.32 -4.29 18.23
C ILE A 389 -21.54 -5.54 17.36
N LYS A 390 -22.78 -6.01 17.29
CA LYS A 390 -23.16 -7.17 16.48
C LYS A 390 -23.31 -6.76 15.00
N PRO A 391 -22.89 -7.61 14.04
CA PRO A 391 -23.04 -7.32 12.61
C PRO A 391 -24.47 -6.95 12.23
N GLU A 392 -25.47 -7.62 12.79
CA GLU A 392 -26.88 -7.38 12.47
C GLU A 392 -27.32 -5.97 12.88
N ARG A 393 -26.80 -5.45 14.00
CA ARG A 393 -27.10 -4.10 14.48
C ARG A 393 -26.51 -3.03 13.58
N PHE A 394 -25.26 -3.23 13.13
CA PHE A 394 -24.62 -2.35 12.16
C PHE A 394 -25.42 -2.30 10.85
N HIS A 395 -25.79 -3.45 10.28
CA HIS A 395 -26.55 -3.49 9.02
C HIS A 395 -27.95 -2.88 9.16
N GLN A 396 -28.64 -3.13 10.28
CA GLN A 396 -29.95 -2.49 10.57
C GLN A 396 -29.83 -0.96 10.63
N LEU A 397 -28.78 -0.45 11.29
CA LEU A 397 -28.52 0.98 11.34
C LEU A 397 -28.15 1.53 9.96
N TYR A 398 -27.34 0.81 9.17
CA TYR A 398 -26.92 1.24 7.84
C TYR A 398 -28.11 1.41 6.90
N GLU A 399 -28.98 0.39 6.83
CA GLU A 399 -30.21 0.43 6.03
C GLU A 399 -31.13 1.58 6.45
N LEU A 400 -31.17 1.87 7.74
CA LEU A 400 -31.94 2.99 8.26
C LEU A 400 -31.37 4.34 7.82
N VAL A 401 -30.05 4.53 7.90
CA VAL A 401 -29.40 5.77 7.46
C VAL A 401 -29.61 5.99 5.96
N ILE A 402 -29.55 4.93 5.14
CA ILE A 402 -29.90 5.00 3.71
C ILE A 402 -31.34 5.47 3.50
N LYS A 403 -32.31 4.87 4.21
CA LYS A 403 -33.73 5.24 4.11
C LYS A 403 -34.01 6.68 4.53
N LEU A 404 -33.40 7.14 5.62
CA LEU A 404 -33.57 8.50 6.13
C LEU A 404 -32.91 9.53 5.22
N SER A 405 -31.67 9.27 4.80
CA SER A 405 -30.91 10.19 3.93
C SER A 405 -31.54 10.32 2.53
N GLY A 406 -32.24 9.28 2.07
CA GLY A 406 -32.83 9.21 0.74
C GLY A 406 -31.79 9.09 -0.38
N VAL A 407 -30.56 8.70 -0.03
CA VAL A 407 -29.44 8.58 -0.96
C VAL A 407 -29.56 7.27 -1.74
N ALA A 408 -29.37 7.33 -3.06
CA ALA A 408 -29.29 6.12 -3.87
C ALA A 408 -27.91 5.47 -3.71
N PRO A 409 -27.81 4.12 -3.64
CA PRO A 409 -26.51 3.45 -3.53
C PRO A 409 -25.50 3.83 -4.62
N THR A 410 -25.99 4.22 -5.81
CA THR A 410 -25.19 4.68 -6.96
C THR A 410 -24.54 6.05 -6.76
N ASP A 411 -25.01 6.84 -5.80
CA ASP A 411 -24.44 8.16 -5.47
C ASP A 411 -23.24 8.05 -4.52
N LEU A 412 -23.05 6.88 -3.91
CA LEU A 412 -21.98 6.63 -2.94
C LEU A 412 -20.67 6.29 -3.67
N PRO A 413 -19.53 6.86 -3.24
CA PRO A 413 -18.24 6.51 -3.82
C PRO A 413 -17.87 5.06 -3.47
N GLU A 414 -17.55 4.27 -4.48
CA GLU A 414 -17.08 2.91 -4.30
C GLU A 414 -15.58 2.82 -4.63
N PHE A 415 -14.80 2.29 -3.69
CA PHE A 415 -13.40 2.01 -3.95
C PHE A 415 -13.29 0.77 -4.84
N PRO A 416 -12.46 0.82 -5.90
CA PRO A 416 -12.36 -0.26 -6.87
C PRO A 416 -11.83 -1.53 -6.21
N THR A 417 -12.03 -2.66 -6.89
CA THR A 417 -11.31 -3.90 -6.61
C THR A 417 -10.19 -4.03 -7.64
N LEU A 418 -8.94 -4.11 -7.19
CA LEU A 418 -7.80 -4.37 -8.06
C LEU A 418 -7.76 -5.88 -8.35
N ASN A 419 -7.96 -6.24 -9.62
CA ASN A 419 -7.85 -7.60 -10.16
C ASN A 419 -6.89 -7.62 -11.35
N VAL A 420 -5.88 -6.75 -11.30
CA VAL A 420 -4.89 -6.52 -12.36
C VAL A 420 -3.73 -7.47 -12.22
#